data_AF-A0A3D5NEA0-F1
#
_entry.id   AF-A0A3D5NEA0-F1
#
_cell.length_a   1.000
_cell.length_b   1.000
_cell.length_c   1.000
_cell.angle_alpha   90.00
_cell.angle_beta   90.00
_cell.angle_gamma   90.00
#
_symmetry.space_group_name_H-M   'P 1'
#
loop_
_entity.id
_entity.type
_entity.pdbx_description
1 polymer ?
#
loop_
_entity_poly.entity_id
_entity_poly.type
_entity_poly.pdbx_seq_one_letter_code
_entity_poly.pdbx_strand_id
1 'polypeptide(L)'
;MTNGFPTNLNDILPDDANHAILIGRIWDPRVSGPTPVLVDGDKLRDISSIAPTVSQLLEIGDLVGKLARPANFPIVGALEDVLAQSKPGADKNTAHLLSPNDLQAIKASGVTFVASLLERVIEEQARGDSSKSDQIRTEITGIIGDDLSQIEPGSEKAADIKKVLIEKGAWSQYLEVGIGPDAEIFTKSPAMSAVGHGAHVGLHPISTWNNPEP
;
A
#
# COMPACT_ATOMS: atom_id res chain seq x y z
N MET A 1 6.31 -22.27 2.21
CA MET A 1 4.86 -22.01 2.04
C MET A 1 4.49 -20.94 3.04
N THR A 2 3.89 -19.84 2.60
CA THR A 2 3.31 -18.82 3.47
C THR A 2 2.15 -19.45 4.24
N ASN A 3 2.27 -19.58 5.57
CA ASN A 3 1.20 -20.05 6.43
C ASN A 3 0.38 -18.83 6.88
N GLY A 4 -0.96 -18.92 6.89
CA GLY A 4 -1.85 -17.84 7.34
C GLY A 4 -2.23 -16.81 6.26
N PHE A 5 -2.34 -17.25 5.00
CA PHE A 5 -2.88 -16.39 3.94
C PHE A 5 -4.33 -16.03 4.28
N PRO A 6 -4.76 -14.76 4.16
CA PRO A 6 -6.16 -14.43 4.41
C PRO A 6 -7.03 -15.18 3.39
N THR A 7 -7.92 -16.03 3.89
CA THR A 7 -8.72 -16.93 3.03
C THR A 7 -10.20 -16.65 3.10
N ASN A 8 -10.62 -15.69 3.92
CA ASN A 8 -12.03 -15.37 4.12
C ASN A 8 -12.34 -13.93 3.69
N LEU A 9 -13.62 -13.65 3.45
CA LEU A 9 -14.07 -12.36 2.93
C LEU A 9 -13.82 -11.19 3.90
N ASN A 10 -13.88 -11.42 5.21
CA ASN A 10 -13.66 -10.36 6.21
C ASN A 10 -12.21 -9.89 6.23
N ASP A 11 -11.27 -10.71 5.80
CA ASP A 11 -9.85 -10.33 5.75
C ASP A 11 -9.50 -9.49 4.51
N ILE A 12 -10.32 -9.55 3.45
CA ILE A 12 -10.01 -8.93 2.15
C ILE A 12 -10.94 -7.77 1.80
N LEU A 13 -12.13 -7.71 2.41
CA LEU A 13 -13.08 -6.62 2.21
C LEU A 13 -12.81 -5.52 3.25
N PRO A 14 -13.00 -4.24 2.87
CA PRO A 14 -12.90 -3.15 3.84
C PRO A 14 -14.05 -3.20 4.86
N ASP A 15 -13.85 -2.60 6.02
CA ASP A 15 -14.82 -2.55 7.12
C ASP A 15 -16.19 -1.97 6.69
N ASP A 16 -16.19 -1.08 5.70
CA ASP A 16 -17.37 -0.41 5.16
C ASP A 16 -17.94 -1.06 3.89
N ALA A 17 -17.53 -2.29 3.55
CA ALA A 17 -17.91 -2.99 2.32
C ALA A 17 -19.43 -3.02 2.04
N ASN A 18 -20.26 -3.06 3.09
CA ASN A 18 -21.72 -3.05 2.96
C ASN A 18 -22.30 -1.73 2.40
N HIS A 19 -21.52 -0.64 2.41
CA HIS A 19 -21.92 0.69 1.95
C HIS A 19 -21.02 1.24 0.84
N ALA A 20 -19.94 0.51 0.51
CA ALA A 20 -18.98 0.90 -0.51
C ALA A 20 -19.34 0.33 -1.89
N ILE A 21 -18.89 1.01 -2.95
CA ILE A 21 -18.84 0.45 -4.30
C ILE A 21 -17.43 -0.08 -4.52
N LEU A 22 -17.29 -1.40 -4.52
CA LEU A 22 -15.99 -2.06 -4.63
C LEU A 22 -15.79 -2.59 -6.04
N ILE A 23 -14.79 -2.04 -6.73
CA ILE A 23 -14.33 -2.55 -8.02
C ILE A 23 -12.99 -3.26 -7.85
N GLY A 24 -12.76 -4.27 -8.67
CA GLY A 24 -11.52 -5.02 -8.72
C GLY A 24 -11.25 -5.57 -10.10
N ARG A 25 -10.34 -6.53 -10.20
CA ARG A 25 -10.07 -7.26 -11.44
C ARG A 25 -9.91 -8.74 -11.15
N ILE A 26 -10.36 -9.57 -12.08
CA ILE A 26 -10.08 -11.00 -12.08
C ILE A 26 -9.39 -11.39 -13.37
N TRP A 27 -8.67 -12.49 -13.36
CA TRP A 27 -8.48 -13.28 -14.56
C TRP A 27 -9.79 -14.00 -14.85
N ASP A 28 -10.36 -13.77 -16.02
CA ASP A 28 -11.62 -14.39 -16.44
C ASP A 28 -11.37 -15.43 -17.55
N PRO A 29 -11.56 -16.73 -17.25
CA PRO A 29 -11.40 -17.80 -18.23
C PRO A 29 -12.34 -17.68 -19.44
N ARG A 30 -13.53 -17.08 -19.26
CA ARG A 30 -14.55 -16.95 -20.33
C ARG A 30 -14.05 -16.14 -21.50
N VAL A 31 -13.20 -15.15 -21.23
CA VAL A 31 -12.58 -14.26 -22.23
C VAL A 31 -11.06 -14.44 -22.32
N SER A 32 -10.50 -15.39 -21.56
CA SER A 32 -9.06 -15.66 -21.49
C SER A 32 -8.22 -14.43 -21.17
N GLY A 33 -8.68 -13.58 -20.24
CA GLY A 33 -7.99 -12.33 -19.95
C GLY A 33 -8.49 -11.57 -18.72
N PRO A 34 -7.80 -10.47 -18.36
CA PRO A 34 -8.20 -9.60 -17.25
C PRO A 34 -9.58 -8.99 -17.50
N THR A 35 -10.45 -9.04 -16.51
CA THR A 35 -11.80 -8.47 -16.55
C THR A 35 -12.02 -7.59 -15.32
N PRO A 36 -12.35 -6.30 -15.49
CA PRO A 36 -12.81 -5.45 -14.39
C PRO A 36 -14.13 -5.98 -13.82
N VAL A 37 -14.23 -6.03 -12.49
CA VAL A 37 -15.40 -6.55 -11.79
C VAL A 37 -15.92 -5.60 -10.73
N LEU A 38 -17.22 -5.67 -10.48
CA LEU A 38 -17.92 -5.04 -9.35
C LEU A 38 -18.32 -6.11 -8.33
N VAL A 39 -18.09 -5.86 -7.05
CA VAL A 39 -18.62 -6.69 -5.96
C VAL A 39 -20.10 -6.33 -5.73
N ASP A 40 -20.98 -7.33 -5.79
CA ASP A 40 -22.42 -7.22 -5.53
C ASP A 40 -22.84 -8.31 -4.54
N GLY A 41 -22.78 -7.99 -3.24
CA GLY A 41 -22.95 -8.96 -2.17
C GLY A 41 -21.91 -10.08 -2.24
N ASP A 42 -22.36 -11.31 -2.47
CA ASP A 42 -21.53 -12.51 -2.61
C ASP A 42 -21.05 -12.75 -4.06
N LYS A 43 -21.42 -11.89 -5.02
CA LYS A 43 -21.14 -12.08 -6.44
C LYS A 43 -20.11 -11.09 -6.96
N LEU A 44 -19.35 -11.53 -7.95
CA LEU A 44 -18.59 -10.66 -8.84
C LEU A 44 -19.35 -10.48 -10.15
N ARG A 45 -19.37 -9.25 -10.65
CA ARG A 45 -20.04 -8.88 -11.90
C ARG A 45 -19.12 -8.23 -12.90
N ASP A 46 -19.27 -8.60 -14.15
CA ASP A 46 -18.47 -8.12 -15.27
C ASP A 46 -18.89 -6.69 -15.66
N ILE A 47 -18.01 -5.73 -15.39
CA ILE A 47 -18.24 -4.33 -15.75
C ILE A 47 -17.40 -3.89 -16.96
N SER A 48 -16.82 -4.85 -17.70
CA SER A 48 -16.03 -4.57 -18.90
C SER A 48 -16.80 -3.86 -20.02
N SER A 49 -18.14 -3.99 -20.01
CA SER A 49 -19.04 -3.25 -20.92
C SER A 49 -19.03 -1.73 -20.71
N ILE A 50 -18.63 -1.24 -19.52
CA ILE A 50 -18.40 0.19 -19.28
C ILE A 50 -17.02 0.58 -19.81
N ALA A 51 -15.98 -0.14 -19.40
CA ALA A 51 -14.64 -0.01 -19.93
C ALA A 51 -13.81 -1.27 -19.67
N PRO A 52 -12.87 -1.64 -20.57
CA PRO A 52 -12.12 -2.89 -20.45
C PRO A 52 -10.98 -2.85 -19.41
N THR A 53 -10.66 -1.68 -18.84
CA THR A 53 -9.61 -1.50 -17.82
C THR A 53 -10.11 -0.64 -16.67
N VAL A 54 -9.57 -0.86 -15.46
CA VAL A 54 -9.86 -0.03 -14.28
C VAL A 54 -9.34 1.39 -14.47
N SER A 55 -8.19 1.57 -15.15
CA SER A 55 -7.71 2.91 -15.52
C SER A 55 -8.77 3.68 -16.32
N GLN A 56 -9.33 3.08 -17.37
CA GLN A 56 -10.40 3.73 -18.14
C GLN A 56 -11.70 3.89 -17.36
N LEU A 57 -12.06 2.92 -16.50
CA LEU A 57 -13.25 3.04 -15.64
C LEU A 57 -13.16 4.31 -14.77
N LEU A 58 -12.02 4.56 -14.13
CA LEU A 58 -11.83 5.68 -13.21
C LEU A 58 -11.79 7.05 -13.90
N GLU A 59 -11.55 7.10 -15.21
CA GLU A 59 -11.62 8.33 -16.03
C GLU A 59 -13.06 8.68 -16.46
N ILE A 60 -14.04 7.80 -16.21
CA ILE A 60 -15.43 8.02 -16.62
C ILE A 60 -16.16 8.91 -15.62
N GLY A 61 -16.78 9.99 -16.13
CA GLY A 61 -17.68 10.82 -15.35
C GLY A 61 -18.92 10.06 -14.84
N ASP A 62 -19.34 10.35 -13.61
CA ASP A 62 -20.44 9.68 -12.92
C ASP A 62 -20.32 8.14 -12.88
N LEU A 63 -19.11 7.63 -12.63
CA LEU A 63 -18.88 6.19 -12.51
C LEU A 63 -19.78 5.56 -11.42
N VAL A 64 -19.96 6.23 -10.29
CA VAL A 64 -20.83 5.79 -9.19
C VAL A 64 -22.26 5.58 -9.69
N GLY A 65 -22.85 6.54 -10.41
CA GLY A 65 -24.18 6.41 -10.99
C GLY A 65 -24.28 5.28 -12.02
N LYS A 66 -23.23 5.06 -12.81
CA LYS A 66 -23.15 3.96 -13.79
C LYS A 66 -23.09 2.58 -13.13
N LEU A 67 -22.50 2.48 -11.94
CA LEU A 67 -22.39 1.23 -11.16
C LEU A 67 -23.57 1.01 -10.21
N ALA A 68 -24.45 2.00 -10.03
CA ALA A 68 -25.55 1.98 -9.05
C ALA A 68 -26.61 0.87 -9.27
N ARG A 69 -26.60 0.19 -10.44
CA ARG A 69 -27.49 -0.93 -10.74
C ARG A 69 -26.68 -2.19 -11.08
N PRO A 70 -26.07 -2.86 -10.08
CA PRO A 70 -25.23 -4.03 -10.30
C PRO A 70 -25.94 -5.14 -11.10
N ALA A 71 -27.24 -5.32 -10.89
CA ALA A 71 -28.06 -6.30 -11.58
C ALA A 71 -28.03 -6.22 -13.12
N ASN A 72 -27.64 -5.07 -13.69
CA ASN A 72 -27.48 -4.90 -15.14
C ASN A 72 -26.23 -5.59 -15.71
N PHE A 73 -25.28 -5.97 -14.85
CA PHE A 73 -24.02 -6.57 -15.26
C PHE A 73 -24.04 -8.10 -15.11
N PRO A 74 -23.45 -8.85 -16.06
CA PRO A 74 -23.38 -10.31 -15.98
C PRO A 74 -22.62 -10.78 -14.74
N ILE A 75 -23.10 -11.84 -14.09
CA ILE A 75 -22.36 -12.51 -13.00
C ILE A 75 -21.20 -13.31 -13.62
N VAL A 76 -20.03 -13.24 -12.99
CA VAL A 76 -18.83 -13.99 -13.41
C VAL A 76 -18.47 -15.12 -12.46
N GLY A 77 -18.93 -15.04 -11.21
CA GLY A 77 -18.72 -16.05 -10.18
C GLY A 77 -19.11 -15.53 -8.79
N ALA A 78 -19.14 -16.43 -7.81
CA ALA A 78 -19.19 -16.03 -6.41
C ALA A 78 -17.83 -15.50 -5.97
N LEU A 79 -17.80 -14.45 -5.16
CA LEU A 79 -16.58 -13.84 -4.65
C LEU A 79 -15.76 -14.84 -3.82
N GLU A 80 -16.43 -15.63 -2.97
CA GLU A 80 -15.78 -16.64 -2.14
C GLU A 80 -15.11 -17.74 -2.99
N ASP A 81 -15.76 -18.18 -4.07
CA ASP A 81 -15.17 -19.16 -4.99
C ASP A 81 -13.92 -18.60 -5.68
N VAL A 82 -13.99 -17.37 -6.19
CA VAL A 82 -12.84 -16.71 -6.85
C VAL A 82 -11.70 -16.49 -5.85
N LEU A 83 -12.01 -16.08 -4.61
CA LEU A 83 -11.02 -15.97 -3.54
C LEU A 83 -10.36 -17.32 -3.23
N ALA A 84 -11.15 -18.38 -3.10
CA ALA A 84 -10.65 -19.73 -2.83
C ALA A 84 -9.76 -20.28 -3.95
N GLN A 85 -9.91 -19.78 -5.18
CA GLN A 85 -9.06 -20.11 -6.32
C GLN A 85 -7.86 -19.16 -6.51
N SER A 86 -7.85 -18.02 -5.82
CA SER A 86 -6.76 -17.04 -5.85
C SER A 86 -5.57 -17.55 -5.04
N LYS A 87 -4.82 -18.47 -5.64
CA LYS A 87 -3.70 -19.20 -5.03
C LYS A 87 -2.43 -19.03 -5.84
N PRO A 88 -1.26 -19.25 -5.22
CA PRO A 88 0.00 -19.17 -5.94
C PRO A 88 0.02 -20.22 -7.06
N GLY A 89 0.27 -19.78 -8.29
CA GLY A 89 0.26 -20.63 -9.48
C GLY A 89 -1.12 -20.93 -10.07
N ALA A 90 -2.16 -20.14 -9.73
CA ALA A 90 -3.47 -20.22 -10.39
C ALA A 90 -3.34 -20.22 -11.92
N ASP A 91 -4.01 -21.16 -12.57
CA ASP A 91 -3.91 -21.36 -14.02
C ASP A 91 -4.83 -20.41 -14.80
N LYS A 92 -4.67 -20.40 -16.13
CA LYS A 92 -5.46 -19.56 -17.03
C LYS A 92 -6.92 -20.04 -17.20
N ASN A 93 -7.27 -21.23 -16.70
CA ASN A 93 -8.60 -21.80 -16.79
C ASN A 93 -9.42 -21.54 -15.53
N THR A 94 -8.80 -20.95 -14.51
CA THR A 94 -9.40 -20.72 -13.20
C THR A 94 -9.55 -19.22 -12.95
N ALA A 95 -10.76 -18.81 -12.56
CA ALA A 95 -10.99 -17.42 -12.18
C ALA A 95 -10.27 -17.11 -10.86
N HIS A 96 -9.47 -16.04 -10.86
CA HIS A 96 -8.71 -15.62 -9.68
C HIS A 96 -8.54 -14.10 -9.66
N LEU A 97 -8.34 -13.53 -8.47
CA LEU A 97 -8.13 -12.11 -8.26
C LEU A 97 -6.82 -11.65 -8.90
N LEU A 98 -6.88 -10.50 -9.56
CA LEU A 98 -5.72 -9.74 -10.03
C LEU A 98 -5.56 -8.49 -9.17
N SER A 99 -4.42 -7.81 -9.31
CA SER A 99 -4.26 -6.49 -8.67
C SER A 99 -5.39 -5.56 -9.14
N PRO A 100 -6.04 -4.77 -8.27
CA PRO A 100 -7.14 -3.90 -8.70
C PRO A 100 -6.69 -2.80 -9.67
N ASN A 101 -5.43 -2.36 -9.60
CA ASN A 101 -4.84 -1.43 -10.57
C ASN A 101 -4.24 -2.15 -11.79
N ASP A 102 -4.35 -1.55 -12.97
CA ASP A 102 -3.76 -2.01 -14.23
C ASP A 102 -2.72 -1.05 -14.81
N LEU A 103 -3.18 -0.03 -15.52
CA LEU A 103 -2.36 0.90 -16.30
C LEU A 103 -2.00 2.16 -15.51
N GLN A 104 -2.46 2.27 -14.27
CA GLN A 104 -2.13 3.38 -13.38
C GLN A 104 -0.66 3.31 -12.95
N ALA A 105 -0.04 4.49 -12.81
CA ALA A 105 1.27 4.59 -12.20
C ALA A 105 1.17 4.27 -10.70
N ILE A 106 2.05 3.40 -10.20
CA ILE A 106 2.11 3.07 -8.78
C ILE A 106 3.19 3.93 -8.14
N LYS A 107 2.75 4.89 -7.33
CA LYS A 107 3.60 5.77 -6.54
C LYS A 107 3.59 5.32 -5.09
N ALA A 108 4.69 5.56 -4.40
CA ALA A 108 4.80 5.35 -2.97
C ALA A 108 5.44 6.57 -2.32
N SER A 109 5.07 6.80 -1.06
CA SER A 109 5.78 7.72 -0.18
C SER A 109 6.57 6.89 0.82
N GLY A 110 7.87 7.15 0.93
CA GLY A 110 8.65 6.58 2.00
C GLY A 110 8.60 7.46 3.25
N VAL A 111 9.17 6.95 4.33
CA VAL A 111 9.51 7.74 5.53
C VAL A 111 8.30 8.46 6.17
N THR A 112 7.17 7.78 6.22
CA THR A 112 5.92 8.34 6.77
C THR A 112 5.78 8.20 8.29
N PHE A 113 6.71 7.50 8.96
CA PHE A 113 6.72 7.28 10.41
C PHE A 113 7.89 8.00 11.08
N VAL A 114 7.70 9.30 11.33
CA VAL A 114 8.71 10.21 11.87
C VAL A 114 9.32 9.74 13.18
N ALA A 115 8.48 9.31 14.14
CA ALA A 115 8.95 8.89 15.46
C ALA A 115 9.88 7.68 15.37
N SER A 116 9.50 6.66 14.59
CA SER A 116 10.31 5.46 14.37
C SER A 116 11.65 5.77 13.71
N LEU A 117 11.65 6.73 12.78
CA LEU A 117 12.87 7.18 12.12
C LEU A 117 13.82 7.89 13.08
N LEU A 118 13.32 8.80 13.91
CA LEU A 118 14.15 9.54 14.85
C LEU A 118 14.76 8.63 15.91
N GLU A 119 13.98 7.69 16.46
CA GLU A 119 14.51 6.72 17.42
C GLU A 119 15.63 5.87 16.80
N ARG A 120 15.43 5.38 15.57
CA ARG A 120 16.48 4.62 14.87
C ARG A 120 17.75 5.44 14.64
N VAL A 121 17.63 6.72 14.28
CA VAL A 121 18.78 7.62 14.13
C VAL A 121 19.51 7.81 15.47
N ILE A 122 18.78 8.00 16.56
CA ILE A 122 19.37 8.13 17.89
C ILE A 122 20.18 6.87 18.25
N GLU A 123 19.60 5.68 18.02
CA GLU A 123 20.27 4.40 18.27
C GLU A 123 21.53 4.20 17.42
N GLU A 124 21.45 4.47 16.12
CA GLU A 124 22.57 4.33 15.19
C GLU A 124 23.72 5.29 15.52
N GLN A 125 23.42 6.52 15.94
CA GLN A 125 24.42 7.50 16.37
C GLN A 125 25.03 7.16 17.73
N ALA A 126 24.22 6.61 18.64
CA ALA A 126 24.71 6.16 19.94
C ALA A 126 25.69 4.97 19.81
N ARG A 127 25.59 4.15 18.75
CA ARG A 127 26.40 2.94 18.55
C ARG A 127 26.43 2.02 19.80
N GLY A 128 25.32 1.99 20.55
CA GLY A 128 25.18 1.26 21.80
C GLY A 128 25.63 1.99 23.07
N ASP A 129 26.09 3.25 22.98
CA ASP A 129 26.39 4.11 24.13
C ASP A 129 25.11 4.75 24.67
N SER A 130 24.58 4.20 25.77
CA SER A 130 23.33 4.68 26.38
C SER A 130 23.40 6.15 26.79
N SER A 131 24.57 6.64 27.23
CA SER A 131 24.72 8.02 27.67
C SER A 131 24.56 9.01 26.51
N LYS A 132 25.08 8.67 25.33
CA LYS A 132 24.91 9.47 24.10
C LYS A 132 23.48 9.43 23.58
N SER A 133 22.85 8.26 23.62
CA SER A 133 21.43 8.11 23.26
C SER A 133 20.55 8.99 24.13
N ASP A 134 20.73 8.94 25.45
CA ASP A 134 19.93 9.72 26.41
C ASP A 134 20.16 11.22 26.26
N GLN A 135 21.40 11.66 25.97
CA GLN A 135 21.69 13.06 25.73
C GLN A 135 20.95 13.60 24.49
N ILE A 136 21.02 12.88 23.36
CA ILE A 136 20.33 13.28 22.13
C ILE A 136 18.82 13.25 22.34
N ARG A 137 18.29 12.22 23.01
CA ARG A 137 16.86 12.10 23.30
C ARG A 137 16.37 13.25 24.19
N THR A 138 17.11 13.62 25.23
CA THR A 138 16.77 14.72 26.15
C THR A 138 16.72 16.07 25.42
N GLU A 139 17.65 16.33 24.51
CA GLU A 139 17.66 17.59 23.76
C GLU A 139 16.53 17.65 22.72
N ILE A 140 16.24 16.55 22.03
CA ILE A 140 15.12 16.47 21.07
C ILE A 140 13.78 16.60 21.80
N THR A 141 13.57 15.89 22.91
CA THR A 141 12.35 16.00 23.74
C THR A 141 12.20 17.38 24.38
N GLY A 142 13.30 18.07 24.69
CA GLY A 142 13.28 19.46 25.15
C GLY A 142 12.68 20.46 24.15
N ILE A 143 12.69 20.16 22.85
CA ILE A 143 12.12 21.01 21.79
C ILE A 143 10.64 20.69 21.53
N ILE A 144 10.28 19.41 21.56
CA ILE A 144 8.97 18.94 21.08
C ILE A 144 7.98 18.74 22.24
N GLY A 145 8.51 18.40 23.42
CA GLY A 145 7.83 17.72 24.51
C GLY A 145 8.26 16.24 24.62
N ASP A 146 7.68 15.51 25.57
CA ASP A 146 8.03 14.10 25.85
C ASP A 146 7.59 13.10 24.75
N ASP A 147 6.87 13.54 23.72
CA ASP A 147 6.26 12.69 22.69
C ASP A 147 6.73 13.04 21.28
N LEU A 148 7.64 12.20 20.75
CA LEU A 148 8.17 12.30 19.38
C LEU A 148 7.10 12.05 18.31
N SER A 149 5.94 11.46 18.65
CA SER A 149 4.86 11.24 17.69
C SER A 149 4.13 12.53 17.29
N GLN A 150 4.32 13.61 18.06
CA GLN A 150 3.70 14.93 17.80
C GLN A 150 4.50 15.77 16.79
N ILE A 151 5.58 15.24 16.22
CA ILE A 151 6.36 15.98 15.23
C ILE A 151 5.62 16.00 13.90
N GLU A 152 5.26 17.20 13.48
CA GLU A 152 4.73 17.44 12.14
C GLU A 152 5.89 17.78 11.18
N PRO A 153 6.13 16.97 10.12
CA PRO A 153 7.11 17.28 9.09
C PRO A 153 6.90 18.68 8.50
N GLY A 154 7.99 19.41 8.27
CA GLY A 154 7.96 20.78 7.74
C GLY A 154 7.57 21.87 8.75
N SER A 155 7.24 21.53 9.99
CA SER A 155 6.93 22.51 11.04
C SER A 155 8.16 23.27 11.56
N GLU A 156 7.94 24.38 12.27
CA GLU A 156 9.02 25.12 12.95
C GLU A 156 9.77 24.22 13.94
N LYS A 157 9.06 23.38 14.69
CA LYS A 157 9.66 22.39 15.60
C LYS A 157 10.56 21.42 14.86
N ALA A 158 10.13 20.91 13.70
CA ALA A 158 10.95 20.03 12.87
C ALA A 158 12.23 20.73 12.36
N ALA A 159 12.13 22.01 12.01
CA ALA A 159 13.29 22.81 11.64
C ALA A 159 14.27 23.02 12.81
N ASP A 160 13.78 23.15 14.04
CA ASP A 160 14.63 23.27 15.23
C ASP A 160 15.31 21.93 15.59
N ILE A 161 14.60 20.80 15.50
CA ILE A 161 15.20 19.46 15.64
C ILE A 161 16.31 19.27 14.60
N LYS A 162 16.07 19.67 13.34
CA LYS A 162 17.07 19.60 12.28
C LYS A 162 18.35 20.35 12.66
N LYS A 163 18.25 21.55 13.24
CA LYS A 163 19.43 22.30 13.71
C LYS A 163 20.21 21.52 14.76
N VAL A 164 19.52 20.98 15.77
CA VAL A 164 20.16 20.14 16.82
C VAL A 164 20.87 18.94 16.22
N LEU A 165 20.21 18.21 15.32
CA LEU A 165 20.80 17.03 14.67
C LEU A 165 22.03 17.39 13.83
N ILE A 166 22.03 18.53 13.15
CA ILE A 166 23.21 19.03 12.40
C ILE A 166 24.36 19.36 13.36
N GLU A 167 24.08 20.09 14.44
CA GLU A 167 25.10 20.47 15.45
C GLU A 167 25.75 19.25 16.11
N LYS A 168 24.99 18.17 16.31
CA LYS A 168 25.48 16.90 16.87
C LYS A 168 26.13 15.97 15.85
N GLY A 169 26.13 16.33 14.57
CA GLY A 169 26.61 15.45 13.49
C GLY A 169 25.73 14.19 13.29
N ALA A 170 24.49 14.22 13.79
CA ALA A 170 23.50 13.14 13.67
C ALA A 170 22.61 13.29 12.42
N TRP A 171 22.74 14.39 11.69
CA TRP A 171 21.94 14.67 10.48
C TRP A 171 22.28 13.75 9.30
N SER A 172 21.27 13.39 8.51
CA SER A 172 21.39 12.62 7.27
C SER A 172 20.33 13.06 6.25
N GLN A 173 20.55 12.73 4.98
CA GLN A 173 19.54 12.98 3.92
C GLN A 173 18.23 12.21 4.16
N TYR A 174 18.31 11.09 4.88
CA TYR A 174 17.14 10.30 5.26
C TYR A 174 16.24 11.04 6.26
N LEU A 175 16.82 11.89 7.12
CA LEU A 175 16.04 12.76 8.02
C LEU A 175 15.42 13.95 7.28
N GLU A 176 16.06 14.45 6.22
CA GLU A 176 15.50 15.54 5.41
C GLU A 176 14.14 15.15 4.85
N VAL A 177 13.99 13.93 4.31
CA VAL A 177 12.72 13.46 3.77
C VAL A 177 11.70 13.06 4.84
N GLY A 178 12.16 12.79 6.06
CA GLY A 178 11.29 12.37 7.16
C GLY A 178 10.70 13.53 7.96
N ILE A 179 11.48 14.57 8.25
CA ILE A 179 11.02 15.73 9.05
C ILE A 179 11.03 17.04 8.28
N GLY A 180 11.63 17.08 7.09
CA GLY A 180 11.60 18.25 6.22
C GLY A 180 10.22 18.49 5.61
N PRO A 181 10.06 19.61 4.89
CA PRO A 181 8.80 19.99 4.27
C PRO A 181 8.47 19.18 3.00
N ASP A 182 9.49 18.55 2.40
CA ASP A 182 9.37 17.84 1.12
C ASP A 182 9.30 16.33 1.36
N ALA A 183 8.15 15.73 1.04
CA ALA A 183 7.96 14.29 1.16
C ALA A 183 8.75 13.50 0.10
N GLU A 184 9.30 12.35 0.49
CA GLU A 184 9.84 11.40 -0.47
C GLU A 184 8.71 10.78 -1.30
N ILE A 185 8.71 10.99 -2.62
CA ILE A 185 7.78 10.35 -3.56
C ILE A 185 8.58 9.64 -4.66
N PHE A 186 8.30 8.36 -4.85
CA PHE A 186 8.97 7.56 -5.88
C PHE A 186 8.00 6.67 -6.67
N THR A 187 8.43 6.26 -7.87
CA THR A 187 7.71 5.25 -8.66
C THR A 187 8.02 3.88 -8.07
N LYS A 188 7.04 3.27 -7.40
CA LYS A 188 7.23 1.96 -6.75
C LYS A 188 7.40 0.86 -7.80
N SER A 189 6.64 0.92 -8.89
CA SER A 189 6.73 -0.08 -9.95
C SER A 189 6.22 0.42 -11.30
N PRO A 190 6.61 -0.25 -12.41
CA PRO A 190 5.96 -0.08 -13.71
C PRO A 190 4.46 -0.40 -13.67
N ALA A 191 3.72 0.06 -14.68
CA ALA A 191 2.35 -0.36 -14.91
C ALA A 191 2.28 -1.88 -15.15
N MET A 192 1.18 -2.51 -14.72
CA MET A 192 0.93 -3.96 -14.84
C MET A 192 1.92 -4.89 -14.11
N SER A 193 2.85 -4.38 -13.30
CA SER A 193 3.76 -5.23 -12.53
C SER A 193 3.26 -5.58 -11.12
N ALA A 194 2.16 -4.96 -10.67
CA ALA A 194 1.52 -5.31 -9.41
C ALA A 194 0.82 -6.67 -9.53
N VAL A 195 0.90 -7.45 -8.45
CA VAL A 195 0.28 -8.76 -8.36
C VAL A 195 -0.89 -8.73 -7.38
N GLY A 196 -1.91 -9.54 -7.67
CA GLY A 196 -3.11 -9.61 -6.84
C GLY A 196 -2.97 -10.54 -5.65
N HIS A 197 -4.04 -10.65 -4.88
CA HIS A 197 -4.18 -11.62 -3.81
C HIS A 197 -3.89 -13.04 -4.32
N GLY A 198 -3.14 -13.82 -3.54
CA GLY A 198 -2.75 -15.19 -3.86
C GLY A 198 -1.53 -15.33 -4.78
N ALA A 199 -1.13 -14.27 -5.48
CA ALA A 199 -0.03 -14.36 -6.44
C ALA A 199 1.35 -14.39 -5.77
N HIS A 200 2.32 -15.00 -6.44
CA HIS A 200 3.71 -14.91 -6.03
C HIS A 200 4.29 -13.52 -6.30
N VAL A 201 4.93 -12.94 -5.29
CA VAL A 201 5.82 -11.78 -5.46
C VAL A 201 7.20 -12.25 -5.91
N GLY A 202 7.85 -11.47 -6.77
CA GLY A 202 9.21 -11.75 -7.24
C GLY A 202 10.26 -11.20 -6.28
N LEU A 203 11.32 -11.96 -6.05
CA LEU A 203 12.56 -11.48 -5.42
C LEU A 203 13.67 -11.44 -6.45
N HIS A 204 14.47 -10.38 -6.44
CA HIS A 204 15.62 -10.30 -7.33
C HIS A 204 16.63 -11.39 -6.93
N PRO A 205 17.15 -12.23 -7.87
CA PRO A 205 17.98 -13.39 -7.52
C PRO A 205 19.25 -13.09 -6.72
N ILE A 206 19.81 -11.89 -6.87
CA ILE A 206 21.01 -11.45 -6.14
C ILE A 206 20.69 -10.89 -4.74
N SER A 207 19.42 -10.63 -4.44
CA SER A 207 19.04 -9.99 -3.19
C SER A 207 19.09 -11.00 -2.06
N THR A 208 19.96 -10.75 -1.08
CA THR A 208 20.16 -11.61 0.10
C THR A 208 19.32 -11.18 1.30
N TRP A 209 18.68 -10.01 1.23
CA TRP A 209 17.82 -9.47 2.28
C TRP A 209 16.65 -8.72 1.65
N ASN A 210 15.42 -9.15 1.94
CA ASN A 210 14.19 -8.49 1.47
C ASN A 210 13.16 -8.54 2.58
N ASN A 211 12.54 -7.40 2.88
CA ASN A 211 11.48 -7.30 3.87
C ASN A 211 10.20 -6.79 3.20
N PRO A 212 9.02 -7.36 3.51
CA PRO A 212 7.77 -6.74 3.14
C PRO A 212 7.57 -5.44 3.95
N GLU A 213 7.00 -4.44 3.29
CA GLU A 213 6.63 -3.15 3.88
C GLU A 213 5.09 -3.06 3.86
N PRO A 214 4.40 -3.37 4.98
CA PRO A 214 2.94 -3.30 5.07
C PRO A 214 2.43 -1.85 5.12
#